data_AF-A0A4R6CPQ6-F1
#
_entry.id   AF-A0A4R6CPQ6-F1
#
_cell.length_a   1.000
_cell.length_b   1.000
_cell.length_c   1.000
_cell.angle_alpha   90.00
_cell.angle_beta   90.00
_cell.angle_gamma   90.00
#
_symmetry.space_group_name_H-M   'P 1'
#
loop_
_entity.id
_entity.type
_entity.pdbx_description
1 polymer ?
#
loop_
_entity_poly.entity_id
_entity_poly.type
_entity_poly.pdbx_seq_one_letter_code
_entity_poly.pdbx_strand_id
1 'polypeptide(L)'
;MEAFFLQKQFKTLDEQISLLKERGLIIPDTNKAKRYLLTSNYYNIINGYGKYFQDSPDHYVTGASFNEICSLYFFEEEIKKTVFNAALQIEHHLKSIVAYRFAEQYRDQKYAFLNPSSYNPRKLSDACRTINKFSNILKININLNCQIKCNS
;
A
#
# COMPACT_ATOMS: atom_id res chain seq x y z
N MET A 1 21.87 -20.17 -10.57
CA MET A 1 21.01 -18.98 -10.33
C MET A 1 21.30 -18.54 -8.90
N GLU A 2 22.49 -17.99 -8.71
CA GLU A 2 23.10 -17.78 -7.40
C GLU A 2 22.75 -16.40 -6.85
N ALA A 3 22.65 -16.35 -5.54
CA ALA A 3 22.29 -15.22 -4.71
C ALA A 3 23.12 -13.95 -5.02
N PHE A 4 22.67 -13.12 -5.96
CA PHE A 4 23.15 -11.75 -6.13
C PHE A 4 22.46 -10.79 -5.14
N PHE A 5 22.18 -11.28 -3.93
CA PHE A 5 21.87 -10.49 -2.73
C PHE A 5 23.17 -10.24 -1.92
N LEU A 6 24.32 -10.19 -2.61
CA LEU A 6 25.59 -9.80 -2.00
C LEU A 6 25.45 -8.40 -1.42
N GLN A 7 25.54 -8.34 -0.09
CA GLN A 7 25.60 -7.18 0.79
C GLN A 7 25.94 -5.87 0.07
N LYS A 8 24.92 -5.16 -0.42
CA LYS A 8 25.11 -3.77 -0.87
C LYS A 8 25.52 -2.97 0.35
N GLN A 9 26.80 -2.61 0.42
CA GLN A 9 27.36 -1.82 1.51
C GLN A 9 26.58 -0.52 1.66
N PHE A 10 26.40 -0.09 2.90
CA PHE A 10 25.82 1.21 3.19
C PHE A 10 26.62 2.29 2.46
N LYS A 11 25.90 3.17 1.75
CA LYS A 11 26.44 4.38 1.13
C LYS A 11 25.68 5.56 1.69
N THR A 12 26.41 6.55 2.17
CA THR A 12 25.90 7.88 2.51
C THR A 12 25.23 8.52 1.29
N LEU A 13 24.39 9.55 1.53
CA LEU A 13 23.74 10.27 0.43
C LEU A 13 24.75 10.89 -0.53
N ASP A 14 25.89 11.36 -0.02
CA ASP A 14 26.99 11.88 -0.83
C ASP A 14 27.61 10.81 -1.73
N GLU A 15 27.92 9.64 -1.17
CA GLU A 15 28.45 8.51 -1.95
C GLU A 15 27.46 8.01 -3.00
N GLN A 16 26.16 8.00 -2.68
CA GLN A 16 25.11 7.65 -3.64
C GLN A 16 25.06 8.64 -4.80
N ILE A 17 25.12 9.94 -4.53
CA ILE A 17 25.15 10.97 -5.57
C ILE A 17 26.39 10.84 -6.45
N SER A 18 27.56 10.67 -5.83
CA SER A 18 28.83 10.51 -6.56
C SER A 18 28.78 9.28 -7.47
N LEU A 19 28.29 8.15 -6.97
CA LEU A 19 28.10 6.93 -7.76
C LEU A 19 27.16 7.16 -8.95
N LEU A 20 26.05 7.88 -8.75
CA LEU A 20 25.11 8.17 -9.84
C LEU A 20 25.74 9.05 -10.92
N LYS A 21 26.54 10.06 -10.53
CA LYS A 21 27.28 10.91 -11.47
C LYS A 21 28.35 10.13 -12.23
N GLU A 22 29.09 9.25 -11.54
CA GLU A 22 30.08 8.36 -12.15
C GLU A 22 29.46 7.47 -13.23
N ARG A 23 28.22 7.02 -12.99
CA ARG A 23 27.43 6.21 -13.93
C ARG A 23 26.83 7.00 -15.10
N GLY A 24 27.08 8.32 -15.19
CA GLY A 24 26.60 9.16 -16.27
C GLY A 24 25.26 9.88 -16.01
N LEU A 25 24.69 9.78 -14.80
CA LEU A 25 23.42 10.45 -14.49
C LEU A 25 23.62 11.94 -14.23
N ILE A 26 22.85 12.76 -14.94
CA ILE A 26 22.81 14.21 -14.72
C ILE A 26 22.01 14.50 -13.45
N ILE A 27 22.62 15.20 -12.50
CA ILE A 27 21.97 15.62 -11.25
C ILE A 27 22.04 17.15 -11.14
N PRO A 28 21.04 17.88 -11.67
CA PRO A 28 21.07 19.35 -11.72
C PRO A 28 21.08 19.99 -10.32
N ASP A 29 20.32 19.43 -9.40
CA ASP A 29 20.26 19.87 -8.00
C ASP A 29 20.58 18.70 -7.08
N THR A 30 21.82 18.71 -6.59
CA THR A 30 22.33 17.66 -5.69
C THR A 30 21.60 17.67 -4.34
N ASN A 31 21.24 18.84 -3.80
CA ASN A 31 20.57 18.92 -2.50
C ASN A 31 19.14 18.38 -2.58
N LYS A 32 18.42 18.72 -3.65
CA LYS A 32 17.11 18.15 -3.97
C LYS A 32 17.20 16.63 -4.16
N ALA A 33 18.18 16.14 -4.91
CA ALA A 33 18.37 14.71 -5.12
C ALA A 33 18.63 13.95 -3.81
N LYS A 34 19.51 14.47 -2.93
CA LYS A 34 19.74 13.90 -1.60
C LYS A 34 18.46 13.83 -0.76
N ARG A 35 17.63 14.88 -0.78
CA ARG A 35 16.33 14.88 -0.09
C ARG A 35 15.41 13.79 -0.61
N TYR A 36 15.33 13.58 -1.92
CA TYR A 36 14.54 12.49 -2.49
C TYR A 36 15.07 11.11 -2.12
N LEU A 37 16.38 10.89 -2.19
CA LEU A 37 17.00 9.63 -1.81
C LEU A 37 16.77 9.31 -0.32
N LEU A 38 16.75 10.34 0.53
CA LEU A 38 16.44 10.21 1.96
C LEU A 38 14.96 9.85 2.20
N THR A 39 14.01 10.49 1.52
CA THR A 39 12.58 10.30 1.80
C THR A 39 11.98 9.09 1.10
N SER A 40 12.45 8.78 -0.11
CA SER A 40 11.85 7.77 -0.98
C SER A 40 12.69 6.50 -1.07
N ASN A 41 13.87 6.47 -0.44
CA ASN A 41 14.87 5.39 -0.48
C ASN A 41 15.48 5.17 -1.89
N TYR A 42 16.81 5.12 -1.96
CA TYR A 42 17.58 4.85 -3.19
C TYR A 42 17.06 3.64 -3.98
N TYR A 43 16.66 2.58 -3.28
CA TYR A 43 16.16 1.37 -3.94
C TYR A 43 14.89 1.61 -4.76
N ASN A 44 13.94 2.37 -4.22
CA ASN A 44 12.67 2.57 -4.90
C ASN A 44 12.85 3.40 -6.17
N ILE A 45 13.61 4.50 -6.09
CA ILE A 45 13.82 5.40 -7.23
C ILE A 45 14.84 4.80 -8.21
N ILE A 46 16.06 4.55 -7.75
CA ILE A 46 17.17 4.22 -8.65
C ILE A 46 17.09 2.77 -9.14
N ASN A 47 16.94 1.78 -8.24
CA ASN A 47 16.89 0.39 -8.69
C ASN A 47 15.56 0.05 -9.37
N GLY A 48 14.47 0.71 -8.96
CA GLY A 48 13.16 0.52 -9.56
C GLY A 48 13.03 1.12 -10.97
N TYR A 49 13.47 2.38 -11.14
CA TYR A 49 13.18 3.16 -12.34
C TYR A 49 14.42 3.56 -13.14
N GLY A 50 15.59 3.65 -12.50
CA GLY A 50 16.83 4.04 -13.16
C GLY A 50 17.21 3.11 -14.31
N LYS A 51 16.87 1.82 -14.22
CA LYS A 51 17.09 0.82 -15.28
C LYS A 51 16.46 1.17 -16.64
N TYR A 52 15.39 1.98 -16.66
CA TYR A 52 14.74 2.39 -17.91
C TYR A 52 15.50 3.52 -18.63
N PHE A 53 16.50 4.09 -17.96
CA PHE A 53 17.35 5.16 -18.45
C PHE A 53 18.80 4.68 -18.64
N GLN A 54 19.02 3.36 -18.71
CA GLN A 54 20.33 2.74 -18.88
C GLN A 54 20.43 2.05 -20.24
N ASP A 55 21.54 2.20 -20.95
CA ASP A 55 21.86 1.43 -22.17
C ASP A 55 22.69 0.17 -21.87
N SER A 56 23.36 0.15 -20.73
CA SER A 56 24.18 -0.96 -20.27
C SER A 56 24.17 -1.02 -18.73
N PRO A 57 24.52 -2.17 -18.13
CA PRO A 57 24.49 -2.31 -16.67
C PRO A 57 25.31 -1.22 -16.00
N ASP A 58 24.67 -0.49 -15.08
CA ASP A 58 25.26 0.62 -14.34
C ASP A 58 25.74 1.82 -15.20
N HIS A 59 25.30 1.97 -16.46
CA HIS A 59 25.56 3.16 -17.27
C HIS A 59 24.25 3.80 -17.74
N TYR A 60 24.08 5.09 -17.47
CA TYR A 60 22.92 5.85 -17.91
C TYR A 60 23.10 6.38 -19.33
N VAL A 61 22.01 6.40 -20.11
CA VAL A 61 22.02 6.98 -21.46
C VAL A 61 22.40 8.45 -21.42
N THR A 62 23.07 8.92 -22.47
CA THR A 62 23.50 10.32 -22.56
C THR A 62 22.30 11.26 -22.43
N GLY A 63 22.38 12.20 -21.49
CA GLY A 63 21.32 13.16 -21.23
C GLY A 63 20.32 12.75 -20.14
N ALA A 64 20.35 11.49 -19.68
CA ALA A 64 19.47 11.05 -18.60
C ALA A 64 19.70 11.85 -17.32
N SER A 65 18.61 12.30 -16.70
CA SER A 65 18.65 13.09 -15.49
C SER A 65 17.91 12.43 -14.33
N PHE A 66 18.39 12.70 -13.12
CA PHE A 66 17.72 12.27 -11.89
C PHE A 66 16.27 12.78 -11.81
N ASN A 67 16.01 13.97 -12.35
CA ASN A 67 14.67 14.55 -12.38
C ASN A 67 13.70 13.72 -13.24
N GLU A 68 14.14 13.18 -14.38
CA GLU A 68 13.30 12.33 -15.23
C GLU A 68 12.97 11.01 -14.55
N ILE A 69 13.97 10.38 -13.91
CA ILE A 69 13.76 9.17 -13.11
C ILE A 69 12.73 9.43 -12.00
N CYS A 70 12.88 10.54 -11.28
CA CYS A 70 11.92 10.96 -10.26
C CYS A 70 10.53 11.23 -10.84
N SER A 71 10.42 11.90 -11.99
CA SER A 71 9.13 12.16 -12.63
C SER A 71 8.41 10.87 -13.00
N LEU A 72 9.13 9.86 -13.50
CA LEU A 72 8.55 8.54 -13.78
C LEU A 72 8.05 7.86 -12.51
N TYR A 73 8.85 7.90 -11.43
CA TYR A 73 8.45 7.39 -10.12
C TYR A 73 7.16 8.05 -9.61
N PHE A 74 7.11 9.38 -9.61
CA PHE A 74 5.92 10.11 -9.14
C PHE A 74 4.71 9.88 -10.01
N PHE A 75 4.89 9.78 -11.33
CA PHE A 75 3.81 9.46 -12.24
C PHE A 75 3.17 8.10 -11.91
N GLU A 76 3.98 7.05 -11.68
CA GLU A 76 3.46 5.74 -11.28
C GLU A 76 2.75 5.80 -9.91
N GLU A 77 3.31 6.54 -8.94
CA GLU A 77 2.68 6.72 -7.63
C GLU A 77 1.31 7.40 -7.73
N GLU A 78 1.14 8.40 -8.59
CA GLU A 78 -0.16 9.04 -8.80
C GLU A 78 -1.18 8.08 -9.44
N ILE A 79 -0.75 7.23 -10.37
CA ILE A 79 -1.60 6.17 -10.92
C ILE A 79 -2.04 5.20 -9.82
N LYS A 80 -1.10 4.71 -9.01
CA LYS A 80 -1.40 3.79 -7.90
C LYS A 80 -2.40 4.39 -6.93
N LYS A 81 -2.19 5.64 -6.51
CA LYS A 81 -3.11 6.37 -5.62
C LYS A 81 -4.50 6.47 -6.24
N THR A 82 -4.58 6.82 -7.53
CA THR A 82 -5.84 6.95 -8.24
C THR A 82 -6.61 5.63 -8.30
N VAL A 83 -5.92 4.54 -8.67
CA VAL A 83 -6.51 3.20 -8.73
C VAL A 83 -6.94 2.73 -7.34
N PHE A 84 -6.11 2.95 -6.32
CA PHE A 84 -6.43 2.58 -4.95
C PHE A 84 -7.66 3.33 -4.42
N ASN A 85 -7.75 4.64 -4.66
CA ASN A 85 -8.91 5.44 -4.28
C ASN A 85 -10.18 4.99 -5.01
N ALA A 86 -10.10 4.66 -6.30
CA ALA A 86 -11.22 4.10 -7.04
C ALA A 86 -11.67 2.75 -6.46
N ALA A 87 -10.73 1.87 -6.10
CA ALA A 87 -11.04 0.60 -5.46
C ALA A 87 -11.76 0.79 -4.10
N LEU A 88 -11.33 1.76 -3.28
CA LEU A 88 -11.99 2.09 -2.02
C LEU A 88 -13.43 2.58 -2.23
N GLN A 89 -13.68 3.40 -3.25
CA GLN A 89 -15.02 3.87 -3.58
C GLN A 89 -15.92 2.71 -4.03
N ILE A 90 -15.41 1.83 -4.89
CA ILE A 90 -16.13 0.62 -5.32
C ILE A 90 -16.46 -0.27 -4.12
N GLU A 91 -15.47 -0.55 -3.26
CA GLU A 91 -15.67 -1.35 -2.05
C GLU A 91 -16.74 -0.73 -1.14
N HIS A 92 -16.69 0.58 -0.93
CA HIS A 92 -17.68 1.31 -0.14
C HIS A 92 -19.10 1.14 -0.73
N HIS A 93 -19.27 1.36 -2.03
CA HIS A 93 -20.57 1.20 -2.69
C HIS A 93 -21.09 -0.23 -2.62
N LEU A 94 -20.23 -1.23 -2.84
CA LEU A 94 -20.61 -2.64 -2.73
C LEU A 94 -21.05 -2.98 -1.30
N LYS A 95 -20.32 -2.51 -0.28
CA LYS A 95 -20.71 -2.71 1.13
C LYS A 95 -22.07 -2.10 1.43
N SER A 96 -22.33 -0.88 0.97
CA SER A 96 -23.64 -0.22 1.16
C SER A 96 -24.77 -1.01 0.52
N ILE A 97 -24.58 -1.47 -0.73
CA ILE A 97 -25.58 -2.27 -1.45
C ILE A 97 -25.84 -3.59 -0.73
N VAL A 98 -24.78 -4.32 -0.35
CA VAL A 98 -24.89 -5.60 0.34
C VAL A 98 -25.59 -5.42 1.69
N ALA A 99 -25.20 -4.42 2.48
CA ALA A 99 -25.82 -4.14 3.77
C ALA A 99 -27.31 -3.79 3.62
N TYR A 100 -27.67 -2.96 2.63
CA TYR A 100 -29.05 -2.60 2.35
C TYR A 100 -29.89 -3.81 1.95
N ARG A 101 -29.44 -4.61 0.97
CA ARG A 101 -30.17 -5.79 0.50
C ARG A 101 -30.28 -6.87 1.57
N PHE A 102 -29.24 -7.03 2.39
CA PHE A 102 -29.29 -7.92 3.54
C PHE A 102 -30.34 -7.46 4.57
N ALA A 103 -30.34 -6.18 4.94
CA ALA A 103 -31.33 -5.63 5.86
C ALA A 103 -32.76 -5.72 5.30
N GLU A 104 -32.94 -5.50 4.00
CA GLU A 104 -34.22 -5.63 3.30
C GLU A 104 -34.76 -7.07 3.32
N GLN A 105 -33.88 -8.08 3.25
CA GLN A 105 -34.25 -9.49 3.32
C GLN A 105 -34.56 -9.95 4.76
N TYR A 106 -33.87 -9.40 5.76
CA TYR A 106 -33.96 -9.81 7.17
C TYR A 106 -34.55 -8.72 8.08
N ARG A 107 -35.62 -8.04 7.63
CA ARG A 107 -36.19 -6.85 8.31
C ARG A 107 -36.54 -7.06 9.77
N ASP A 108 -37.09 -8.23 10.10
CA ASP A 108 -37.61 -8.54 11.44
C ASP A 108 -36.59 -9.28 12.31
N GLN A 109 -35.38 -9.50 11.82
CA GLN A 109 -34.34 -10.26 12.53
C GLN A 109 -33.22 -9.35 13.01
N LYS A 110 -33.28 -9.00 14.29
CA LYS A 110 -32.20 -8.28 14.96
C LYS A 110 -30.92 -9.13 14.94
N TYR A 111 -29.83 -8.58 14.41
CA TYR A 111 -28.54 -9.24 14.26
C TYR A 111 -28.53 -10.49 13.34
N ALA A 112 -29.31 -10.50 12.26
CA ALA A 112 -29.34 -11.61 11.30
C ALA A 112 -27.95 -12.03 10.77
N PHE A 113 -26.95 -11.14 10.76
CA PHE A 113 -25.57 -11.45 10.38
C PHE A 113 -24.81 -12.32 11.39
N LEU A 114 -25.32 -12.49 12.62
CA LEU A 114 -24.80 -13.42 13.62
C LEU A 114 -25.46 -14.80 13.54
N ASN A 115 -26.50 -14.97 12.71
CA ASN A 115 -27.19 -16.23 12.55
C ASN A 115 -26.52 -17.09 11.46
N PRO A 116 -26.04 -18.31 11.76
CA PRO A 116 -25.46 -19.20 10.76
C PRO A 116 -26.40 -19.54 9.60
N SER A 117 -27.72 -19.53 9.82
CA SER A 117 -28.69 -19.81 8.74
C SER A 117 -28.76 -18.71 7.68
N SER A 118 -28.22 -17.52 7.96
CA SER A 118 -28.11 -16.41 7.00
C SER A 118 -26.93 -16.58 6.01
N TYR A 119 -26.14 -17.64 6.16
CA TYR A 119 -24.96 -17.92 5.35
C TYR A 119 -25.15 -19.17 4.49
N ASN A 120 -24.22 -19.39 3.55
CA ASN A 120 -24.25 -20.57 2.71
C ASN A 120 -24.11 -21.86 3.55
N PRO A 121 -25.09 -22.78 3.53
CA PRO A 121 -25.08 -23.99 4.35
C PRO A 121 -23.96 -24.97 3.98
N ARG A 122 -23.36 -24.85 2.79
CA ARG A 122 -22.20 -25.66 2.37
C ARG A 122 -20.87 -25.13 2.94
N LYS A 123 -20.86 -23.95 3.56
CA LYS A 123 -19.67 -23.27 4.09
C LYS A 123 -19.84 -22.84 5.55
N LEU A 124 -20.47 -23.68 6.37
CA LEU A 124 -20.78 -23.35 7.76
C LEU A 124 -19.52 -23.09 8.62
N SER A 125 -18.42 -23.80 8.38
CA SER A 125 -17.15 -23.54 9.08
C SER A 125 -16.66 -22.08 8.89
N ASP A 126 -16.69 -21.58 7.65
CA ASP A 126 -16.33 -20.20 7.33
C ASP A 126 -17.31 -19.19 7.92
N ALA A 127 -18.62 -19.51 7.89
CA ALA A 127 -19.66 -18.71 8.51
C ALA A 127 -19.41 -18.58 10.03
N CYS A 128 -19.17 -19.68 10.73
CA CYS A 128 -18.87 -19.68 12.17
C CYS A 128 -17.62 -18.87 12.50
N ARG A 129 -16.55 -19.00 11.70
CA ARG A 129 -15.33 -18.17 11.86
C ARG A 129 -15.64 -16.67 11.72
N THR A 130 -16.48 -16.32 10.76
CA THR A 130 -16.88 -14.92 10.49
C THR A 130 -17.76 -14.37 11.62
N ILE A 131 -18.77 -15.13 12.05
CA ILE A 131 -19.65 -14.79 13.17
C ILE A 131 -18.85 -14.61 14.46
N ASN A 132 -17.87 -15.49 14.73
CA ASN A 132 -17.00 -15.36 15.89
C ASN A 132 -16.16 -14.08 15.86
N LYS A 133 -15.62 -13.70 14.69
CA LYS A 133 -14.91 -12.43 14.51
C LYS A 133 -15.83 -11.25 14.83
N PHE A 134 -17.02 -11.20 14.26
CA PHE A 134 -17.99 -10.14 14.55
C PHE A 134 -18.39 -10.09 16.02
N SER A 135 -18.64 -11.25 16.62
CA SER A 135 -18.99 -11.35 18.05
C SER A 135 -17.88 -10.80 18.95
N ASN A 136 -16.61 -11.06 18.62
CA ASN A 136 -15.48 -10.51 19.37
C ASN A 136 -15.37 -8.99 19.22
N ILE A 137 -15.56 -8.45 18.01
CA ILE A 137 -15.55 -7.01 17.76
C ILE A 137 -16.68 -6.32 18.55
N LEU A 138 -17.88 -6.89 18.55
CA LEU A 138 -19.02 -6.35 19.31
C LEU A 138 -18.73 -6.35 20.82
N LYS A 139 -18.17 -7.43 21.37
CA LYS A 139 -17.77 -7.53 22.78
C LYS A 139 -16.76 -6.43 23.16
N ILE A 140 -15.74 -6.21 22.33
CA ILE A 140 -14.73 -5.18 22.55
C ILE A 140 -15.38 -3.79 22.58
N ASN A 141 -16.22 -3.48 21.59
CA ASN A 141 -16.86 -2.17 21.48
C ASN A 141 -17.87 -1.89 22.61
N ILE A 142 -18.56 -2.92 23.10
CA ILE A 142 -19.46 -2.80 24.27
C ILE A 142 -18.65 -2.49 25.54
N ASN A 143 -17.54 -3.21 25.78
CA ASN A 143 -16.71 -2.99 26.95
C ASN A 143 -16.06 -1.60 26.98
N LEU A 144 -15.60 -1.10 25.83
CA LEU A 144 -15.05 0.26 25.69
C LEU A 144 -16.12 1.33 25.97
N ASN A 145 -17.34 1.16 25.45
CA ASN A 145 -18.45 2.10 25.70
C ASN A 145 -18.95 2.06 27.16
N CYS A 146 -18.86 0.92 27.84
CA CYS A 146 -19.15 0.82 29.28
C CYS A 146 -18.09 1.53 30.12
N GLN A 147 -16.80 1.42 29.79
CA GLN A 147 -15.74 2.11 30.52
C GLN A 147 -15.83 3.64 30.41
N ILE A 148 -16.20 4.18 29.25
CA ILE A 148 -16.36 5.63 29.04
C ILE A 148 -17.55 6.17 29.85
N LYS A 149 -18.66 5.42 29.92
CA LYS A 149 -19.84 5.79 30.72
C LYS A 149 -19.67 5.66 32.24
N CYS A 150 -18.72 4.84 32.70
CA CYS A 150 -18.41 4.71 34.13
C CYS A 150 -17.38 5.74 34.64
N ASN A 151 -16.67 6.42 33.72
CA ASN A 151 -15.66 7.43 34.04
C ASN A 151 -16.12 8.87 33.71
N SER A 152 -17.43 9.07 33.50
CA SER A 152 -18.11 10.37 33.37
C SER A 152 -19.23 10.49 34.40
#